data_AF-A0A345PE15-F1
#
_entry.id   AF-A0A345PE15-F1
#
_cell.length_a   1.000
_cell.length_b   1.000
_cell.length_c   1.000
_cell.angle_alpha   90.00
_cell.angle_beta   90.00
_cell.angle_gamma   90.00
#
_symmetry.space_group_name_H-M   'P 1'
#
loop_
_entity.id
_entity.type
_entity.pdbx_description
1 polymer ?
#
loop_
_entity_poly.entity_id
_entity_poly.type
_entity_poly.pdbx_seq_one_letter_code
_entity_poly.pdbx_strand_id
1 'polypeptide(L)'
;MDKKIETYINQIVSQLKCDEDEKREIIDEMQDHLTLLKNEYLDQGFTDEEATQKALASFGEQEPLTKGLQESLFPFFKVSNKDTWILFSLYSLIILFMLLFQRIIIRITDYYINGITYNRYISTPLDSEGVFNFLKFNSNIVPFKNTIAYLTGTHHVNMDIIISNTLGNILIFLPLGIFLPLLFKKYSKFTKVIVASAVISFSIEVLQIVLKIGQFDIDDVILNVIGSIIGYLLLKMIKSVIIFYRKLQIESHEIQ
;
A
#
# COMPACT_ATOMS: atom_id res chain seq x y z
N MET A 1 10.14 -28.88 -20.02
CA MET A 1 8.83 -28.20 -20.00
C MET A 1 8.02 -28.70 -21.17
N ASP A 2 6.78 -29.11 -20.95
CA ASP A 2 5.95 -29.64 -22.02
C ASP A 2 5.41 -28.51 -22.89
N LYS A 3 5.89 -28.44 -24.14
CA LYS A 3 5.50 -27.39 -25.10
C LYS A 3 3.98 -27.35 -25.34
N LYS A 4 3.27 -28.48 -25.20
CA LYS A 4 1.82 -28.52 -25.42
C LYS A 4 1.07 -27.80 -24.30
N ILE A 5 1.50 -27.98 -23.05
CA ILE A 5 0.95 -27.29 -21.87
C ILE A 5 1.16 -25.77 -21.99
N GLU A 6 2.40 -25.35 -22.29
CA GLU A 6 2.73 -23.93 -22.43
C GLU A 6 1.91 -23.25 -23.54
N THR A 7 1.76 -23.92 -24.69
CA THR A 7 0.97 -23.39 -25.81
C THR A 7 -0.50 -23.25 -25.43
N TYR A 8 -1.06 -24.23 -24.73
CA TYR A 8 -2.46 -24.21 -24.26
C TYR A 8 -2.72 -23.05 -23.28
N ILE A 9 -1.85 -22.87 -22.28
CA ILE A 9 -1.97 -21.77 -21.30
C ILE A 9 -1.87 -20.42 -22.01
N ASN A 10 -0.87 -20.23 -22.88
CA ASN A 10 -0.67 -18.97 -23.59
C ASN A 10 -1.87 -18.59 -24.47
N GLN A 11 -2.53 -19.57 -25.10
CA GLN A 11 -3.75 -19.32 -25.88
C GLN A 11 -4.90 -18.80 -25.02
N ILE A 12 -5.15 -19.41 -23.86
CA ILE A 12 -6.19 -18.96 -22.92
C ILE A 12 -5.87 -17.56 -22.39
N VAL A 13 -4.65 -17.38 -21.89
CA VAL A 13 -4.22 -16.14 -21.24
C VAL A 13 -4.15 -14.96 -22.22
N SER A 14 -3.85 -15.21 -23.50
CA SER A 14 -3.86 -14.17 -24.55
C SER A 14 -5.24 -13.55 -24.79
N GLN A 15 -6.31 -14.29 -24.49
CA GLN A 15 -7.70 -13.85 -24.68
C GLN A 15 -8.26 -13.12 -23.45
N LEU A 16 -7.57 -13.20 -22.31
CA LEU A 16 -7.99 -12.54 -21.07
C LEU A 16 -7.74 -11.03 -21.12
N LYS A 17 -8.73 -10.26 -20.67
CA LYS A 17 -8.64 -8.80 -20.57
C LYS A 17 -8.03 -8.37 -19.22
N CYS A 18 -6.79 -8.76 -18.97
CA CYS A 18 -6.02 -8.44 -17.77
C CYS A 18 -4.62 -7.92 -18.13
N ASP A 19 -3.93 -7.31 -17.17
CA ASP A 19 -2.57 -6.80 -17.40
C ASP A 19 -1.51 -7.92 -17.48
N GLU A 20 -0.32 -7.62 -18.02
CA GLU A 20 0.75 -8.62 -18.22
C GLU A 20 1.28 -9.25 -16.92
N ASP A 21 1.01 -8.60 -15.80
CA ASP A 21 1.41 -9.01 -14.48
C ASP A 21 0.38 -9.97 -13.86
N GLU A 22 -0.91 -9.75 -14.12
CA GLU A 22 -2.04 -10.64 -13.81
C GLU A 22 -2.00 -11.89 -14.69
N LYS A 23 -1.70 -11.73 -15.99
CA LYS A 23 -1.49 -12.85 -16.91
C LYS A 23 -0.41 -13.80 -16.40
N ARG A 24 0.69 -13.27 -15.85
CA ARG A 24 1.78 -14.09 -15.29
C ARG A 24 1.34 -14.92 -14.09
N GLU A 25 0.58 -14.34 -13.16
CA GLU A 25 0.07 -15.09 -11.99
C GLU A 25 -0.88 -16.22 -12.43
N ILE A 26 -1.75 -15.95 -13.41
CA ILE A 26 -2.64 -16.97 -13.98
C ILE A 26 -1.84 -18.06 -14.71
N ILE A 27 -0.78 -17.70 -15.44
CA ILE A 27 0.12 -18.67 -16.08
C ILE A 27 0.74 -19.59 -15.04
N ASP A 28 1.31 -19.02 -13.96
CA ASP A 28 1.98 -19.77 -12.91
C ASP A 28 1.00 -20.77 -12.24
N GLU A 29 -0.21 -20.31 -11.85
CA GLU A 29 -1.23 -21.17 -11.23
C GLU A 29 -1.73 -22.28 -12.18
N MET A 30 -2.01 -21.94 -13.45
CA MET A 30 -2.43 -22.93 -14.45
C MET A 30 -1.34 -23.95 -14.72
N GLN A 31 -0.08 -23.50 -14.76
CA GLN A 31 1.07 -24.36 -14.99
C GLN A 31 1.29 -25.34 -13.83
N ASP A 32 1.19 -24.88 -12.59
CA ASP A 32 1.30 -25.74 -11.42
C ASP A 32 0.20 -26.81 -11.41
N HIS A 33 -1.04 -26.43 -11.69
CA HIS A 33 -2.16 -27.38 -11.71
C HIS A 33 -2.06 -28.41 -12.85
N LEU A 34 -1.70 -27.97 -14.07
CA LEU A 34 -1.49 -28.88 -15.21
C LEU A 34 -0.31 -29.82 -15.00
N THR A 35 0.76 -29.34 -14.35
CA THR A 35 1.91 -30.18 -14.01
C THR A 35 1.54 -31.23 -12.97
N LEU A 36 0.75 -30.86 -11.96
CA LEU A 36 0.25 -31.80 -10.96
C LEU A 36 -0.63 -32.90 -11.58
N LEU A 37 -1.60 -32.51 -12.41
CA LEU A 37 -2.46 -33.46 -13.14
C LEU A 37 -1.65 -34.39 -14.05
N LYS A 38 -0.65 -33.86 -14.77
CA LYS A 38 0.24 -34.67 -15.60
C LYS A 38 0.97 -35.72 -14.76
N ASN A 39 1.51 -35.33 -13.61
CA ASN A 39 2.21 -36.25 -12.71
C ASN A 39 1.28 -37.34 -12.16
N GLU A 40 0.04 -37.01 -11.82
CA GLU A 40 -0.95 -38.02 -11.40
C GLU A 40 -1.21 -39.08 -12.48
N TYR A 41 -1.26 -38.67 -13.76
CA TYR A 41 -1.40 -39.63 -14.86
C TYR A 41 -0.11 -40.42 -15.13
N LEU A 42 1.07 -39.83 -14.93
CA LEU A 42 2.33 -40.58 -14.98
C LEU A 42 2.38 -41.66 -13.89
N ASP A 43 1.93 -41.34 -12.68
CA ASP A 43 1.86 -42.30 -11.56
C ASP A 43 0.86 -43.43 -11.80
N GLN A 44 -0.18 -43.19 -12.61
CA GLN A 44 -1.13 -44.20 -13.09
C GLN A 44 -0.55 -45.10 -14.20
N GLY A 45 0.69 -44.85 -14.64
CA GLY A 45 1.40 -45.65 -15.64
C GLY A 45 1.16 -45.22 -17.09
N PHE A 46 0.58 -44.04 -17.34
CA PHE A 46 0.46 -43.50 -18.68
C PHE A 46 1.81 -43.01 -19.21
N THR A 47 2.00 -43.03 -20.54
CA THR A 47 3.16 -42.42 -21.17
C THR A 47 3.15 -40.90 -21.04
N ASP A 48 4.29 -40.24 -21.20
CA ASP A 48 4.39 -38.77 -21.07
C ASP A 48 3.42 -38.02 -22.01
N GLU A 49 3.26 -38.49 -23.25
CA GLU A 49 2.32 -37.89 -24.19
C GLU A 49 0.86 -38.12 -23.81
N GLU A 50 0.50 -39.33 -23.36
CA GLU A 50 -0.85 -39.68 -22.93
C GLU A 50 -1.23 -38.93 -21.64
N ALA A 51 -0.30 -38.80 -20.71
CA ALA A 51 -0.47 -38.05 -19.47
C ALA A 51 -0.73 -36.57 -19.75
N THR A 52 0.03 -35.96 -20.67
CA THR A 52 -0.20 -34.57 -21.10
C THR A 52 -1.56 -34.41 -21.77
N GLN A 53 -1.95 -35.32 -22.66
CA GLN A 53 -3.26 -35.26 -23.32
C GLN A 53 -4.40 -35.38 -22.32
N LYS A 54 -4.29 -36.30 -21.36
CA LYS A 54 -5.29 -36.49 -20.30
C LYS A 54 -5.36 -35.30 -19.36
N ALA A 55 -4.22 -34.71 -18.99
CA ALA A 55 -4.18 -33.50 -18.17
C ALA A 55 -4.90 -32.33 -18.87
N LEU A 56 -4.62 -32.11 -20.17
CA LEU A 56 -5.30 -31.07 -20.95
C LEU A 56 -6.79 -31.35 -21.13
N ALA A 57 -7.18 -32.60 -21.40
CA ALA A 57 -8.57 -32.99 -21.55
C ALA A 57 -9.38 -32.83 -20.24
N SER A 58 -8.79 -33.22 -19.09
CA SER A 58 -9.40 -32.99 -17.78
C SER A 58 -9.44 -31.53 -17.38
N PHE A 59 -8.53 -30.69 -17.88
CA PHE A 59 -8.54 -29.25 -17.63
C PHE A 59 -9.69 -28.54 -18.36
N GLY A 60 -10.10 -29.05 -19.53
CA GLY A 60 -11.29 -28.60 -20.26
C GLY A 60 -11.01 -27.90 -21.59
N GLU A 61 -12.08 -27.58 -22.31
CA GLU A 61 -12.01 -26.89 -23.60
C GLU A 61 -11.68 -25.40 -23.45
N GLN A 62 -10.92 -24.85 -24.41
CA GLN A 62 -10.35 -23.50 -24.31
C GLN A 62 -11.39 -22.39 -24.23
N GLU A 63 -12.41 -22.40 -25.09
CA GLU A 63 -13.42 -21.31 -25.14
C GLU A 63 -14.27 -21.23 -23.86
N PRO A 64 -14.89 -22.32 -23.39
CA PRO A 64 -15.64 -22.31 -22.12
C PRO A 64 -14.76 -21.93 -20.93
N LEU A 65 -13.51 -22.40 -20.91
CA LEU A 65 -12.58 -22.11 -19.83
C LEU A 65 -12.16 -20.64 -19.84
N THR A 66 -11.82 -20.06 -20.99
CA THR A 66 -11.53 -18.62 -21.09
C THR A 66 -12.73 -17.80 -20.64
N LYS A 67 -13.94 -18.16 -21.05
CA LYS A 67 -15.16 -17.44 -20.68
C LYS A 67 -15.46 -17.56 -19.18
N GLY A 68 -15.41 -18.76 -18.63
CA GLY A 68 -15.62 -19.00 -17.19
C GLY A 68 -14.53 -18.36 -16.33
N LEU A 69 -13.26 -18.42 -16.78
CA LEU A 69 -12.15 -17.74 -16.14
C LEU A 69 -12.35 -16.22 -16.19
N GLN A 70 -12.66 -15.65 -17.37
CA GLN A 70 -12.96 -14.24 -17.56
C GLN A 70 -14.14 -13.76 -16.70
N GLU A 71 -15.23 -14.53 -16.62
CA GLU A 71 -16.40 -14.23 -15.78
C GLU A 71 -16.07 -14.32 -14.28
N SER A 72 -15.27 -15.31 -13.89
CA SER A 72 -14.78 -15.46 -12.51
C SER A 72 -13.79 -14.35 -12.12
N LEU A 73 -13.12 -13.75 -13.10
CA LEU A 73 -12.24 -12.59 -12.94
C LEU A 73 -13.02 -11.25 -12.96
N PHE A 74 -14.17 -11.17 -13.62
CA PHE A 74 -14.97 -9.93 -13.79
C PHE A 74 -16.15 -9.88 -12.81
N PRO A 75 -15.92 -9.33 -11.60
CA PRO A 75 -16.14 -7.89 -11.43
C PRO A 75 -14.99 -7.11 -10.73
N PHE A 76 -13.86 -7.73 -10.37
CA PHE A 76 -12.95 -7.15 -9.37
C PHE A 76 -11.59 -6.64 -9.88
N PHE A 77 -11.18 -6.91 -11.12
CA PHE A 77 -9.91 -6.39 -11.68
C PHE A 77 -10.07 -5.10 -12.50
N LYS A 78 -11.22 -4.42 -12.38
CA LYS A 78 -11.50 -3.18 -13.10
C LYS A 78 -11.12 -1.91 -12.34
N VAL A 79 -10.21 -1.99 -11.36
CA VAL A 79 -9.44 -0.78 -11.01
C VAL A 79 -8.27 -0.79 -11.96
N SER A 80 -8.40 -0.08 -13.09
CA SER A 80 -7.27 0.07 -13.99
C SER A 80 -6.09 0.59 -13.18
N ASN A 81 -4.88 0.05 -13.41
CA ASN A 81 -3.67 0.62 -12.81
C ASN A 81 -3.65 2.14 -12.96
N LYS A 82 -4.16 2.67 -14.08
CA LYS A 82 -4.34 4.10 -14.33
C LYS A 82 -5.21 4.81 -13.28
N ASP A 83 -6.35 4.25 -12.89
CA ASP A 83 -7.26 4.86 -11.92
C ASP A 83 -6.62 4.87 -10.52
N THR A 84 -5.97 3.77 -10.13
CA THR A 84 -5.19 3.71 -8.87
C THR A 84 -4.08 4.76 -8.87
N TRP A 85 -3.36 4.93 -9.99
CA TRP A 85 -2.32 5.94 -10.14
C TRP A 85 -2.87 7.37 -10.06
N ILE A 86 -4.03 7.65 -10.67
CA ILE A 86 -4.69 8.95 -10.60
C ILE A 86 -5.08 9.27 -9.16
N LEU A 87 -5.73 8.33 -8.47
CA LEU A 87 -6.14 8.49 -7.07
C LEU A 87 -4.92 8.68 -6.15
N PHE A 88 -3.87 7.89 -6.34
CA PHE A 88 -2.63 8.01 -5.58
C PHE A 88 -1.93 9.35 -5.84
N SER A 89 -1.93 9.84 -7.08
CA SER A 89 -1.33 11.12 -7.43
C SER A 89 -2.09 12.28 -6.79
N LEU A 90 -3.43 12.24 -6.82
CA LEU A 90 -4.28 13.23 -6.17
C LEU A 90 -4.07 13.21 -4.64
N TYR A 91 -4.09 12.03 -4.04
CA TYR A 91 -3.80 11.82 -2.63
C TYR A 91 -2.42 12.37 -2.23
N SER A 92 -1.38 12.00 -2.97
CA SER A 92 -0.01 12.44 -2.71
C SER A 92 0.13 13.95 -2.83
N LEU A 93 -0.54 14.57 -3.81
CA LEU A 93 -0.57 16.03 -3.97
C LEU A 93 -1.21 16.71 -2.76
N ILE A 94 -2.36 16.21 -2.30
CA ILE A 94 -3.06 16.74 -1.11
C ILE A 94 -2.17 16.63 0.13
N ILE A 95 -1.51 15.50 0.34
CA ILE A 95 -0.61 15.30 1.48
C ILE A 95 0.57 16.25 1.43
N LEU A 96 1.27 16.31 0.29
CA LEU A 96 2.40 17.22 0.15
C LEU A 96 1.96 18.67 0.36
N PHE A 97 0.76 19.01 -0.09
CA PHE A 97 0.17 20.32 0.16
C PHE A 97 -0.04 20.58 1.66
N MET A 98 -0.71 19.67 2.37
CA MET A 98 -1.00 19.83 3.80
C MET A 98 0.26 19.81 4.67
N LEU A 99 1.21 18.91 4.38
CA LEU A 99 2.40 18.71 5.22
C LEU A 99 3.52 19.72 4.93
N LEU A 100 3.63 20.24 3.71
CA LEU A 100 4.73 21.11 3.30
C LEU A 100 4.24 22.46 2.73
N PHE A 101 3.53 22.46 1.60
CA PHE A 101 3.25 23.71 0.88
C PHE A 101 2.39 24.70 1.67
N GLN A 102 1.37 24.21 2.38
CA GLN A 102 0.53 25.02 3.26
C GLN A 102 1.38 25.73 4.32
N ARG A 103 2.35 25.03 4.92
CA ARG A 103 3.25 25.58 5.94
C ARG A 103 4.22 26.61 5.36
N ILE A 104 4.70 26.39 4.13
CA ILE A 104 5.51 27.36 3.39
C ILE A 104 4.70 28.64 3.12
N ILE A 105 3.47 28.50 2.63
CA ILE A 105 2.59 29.64 2.34
C ILE A 105 2.32 30.44 3.61
N ILE A 106 1.98 29.77 4.72
CA ILE A 106 1.77 30.43 6.02
C ILE A 106 3.03 31.17 6.44
N ARG A 107 4.22 30.56 6.33
CA ARG A 107 5.48 31.21 6.69
C ARG A 107 5.77 32.46 5.85
N ILE A 108 5.53 32.39 4.54
CA ILE A 108 5.69 33.54 3.64
C ILE A 108 4.68 34.63 4.01
N THR A 109 3.43 34.26 4.25
CA THR A 109 2.35 35.17 4.63
C THR A 109 2.64 35.88 5.95
N ASP A 110 3.08 35.13 6.96
CA ASP A 110 3.46 35.66 8.26
C ASP A 110 4.54 36.73 8.13
N TYR A 111 5.57 36.50 7.31
CA TYR A 111 6.65 37.45 7.11
C TYR A 111 6.25 38.68 6.28
N TYR A 112 5.67 38.47 5.09
CA TYR A 112 5.44 39.55 4.12
C TYR A 112 4.14 40.31 4.32
N ILE A 113 3.09 39.65 4.83
CA ILE A 113 1.76 40.23 4.97
C ILE A 113 1.52 40.65 6.42
N ASN A 114 1.83 39.77 7.38
CA ASN A 114 1.53 40.02 8.79
C ASN A 114 2.68 40.72 9.55
N GLY A 115 3.86 40.87 8.93
CA GLY A 115 5.05 41.48 9.56
C GLY A 115 5.60 40.67 10.75
N ILE A 116 5.25 39.39 10.87
CA ILE A 116 5.73 38.49 11.91
C ILE A 116 7.14 38.03 11.54
N THR A 117 8.12 38.47 12.32
CA THR A 117 9.54 38.21 12.06
C THR A 117 10.04 36.90 12.64
N TYR A 118 9.35 36.33 13.65
CA TYR A 118 9.71 35.04 14.23
C TYR A 118 9.07 33.88 13.48
N ASN A 119 9.75 32.75 13.44
CA ASN A 119 9.23 31.55 12.79
C ASN A 119 8.36 30.75 13.77
N ARG A 120 7.05 30.67 13.53
CA ARG A 120 6.14 29.93 14.40
C ARG A 120 6.39 28.41 14.44
N TYR A 121 7.08 27.87 13.45
CA TYR A 121 7.33 26.43 13.31
C TYR A 121 8.64 25.97 13.97
N ILE A 122 9.50 26.92 14.37
CA ILE A 122 10.84 26.63 14.86
C ILE A 122 11.08 27.40 16.16
N SER A 123 11.65 26.74 17.15
CA SER A 123 12.16 27.37 18.36
C SER A 123 13.62 27.77 18.19
N THR A 124 13.91 29.06 18.28
CA THR A 124 15.28 29.61 18.31
C THR A 124 15.50 30.41 19.59
N PRO A 125 15.94 29.76 20.69
CA PRO A 125 16.35 30.48 21.90
C PRO A 125 17.43 31.54 21.61
N LEU A 126 17.42 32.65 22.36
CA LEU A 126 18.37 33.76 22.14
C LEU A 126 19.85 33.34 22.23
N ASP A 127 20.16 32.31 23.02
CA ASP A 127 21.54 31.83 23.26
C ASP A 127 21.89 30.57 22.45
N SER A 128 21.07 30.17 21.47
CA SER A 128 21.30 28.96 20.68
C SER A 128 22.02 29.27 19.37
N GLU A 129 23.35 29.35 19.41
CA GLU A 129 24.16 29.39 18.18
C GLU A 129 24.51 27.98 17.68
N GLY A 130 24.60 27.83 16.36
CA GLY A 130 25.07 26.62 15.71
C GLY A 130 23.99 25.58 15.36
N VAL A 131 24.29 24.75 14.35
CA VAL A 131 23.39 23.73 13.80
C VAL A 131 22.99 22.68 14.83
N PHE A 132 23.91 22.30 15.72
CA PHE A 132 23.63 21.29 16.74
C PHE A 132 22.56 21.75 17.74
N ASN A 133 22.68 22.99 18.24
CA ASN A 133 21.68 23.55 19.14
C ASN A 133 20.34 23.71 18.43
N PHE A 134 20.34 24.18 17.17
CA PHE A 134 19.14 24.25 16.35
C PHE A 134 18.40 22.90 16.26
N LEU A 135 19.11 21.81 15.93
CA LEU A 135 18.52 20.47 15.87
C LEU A 135 18.03 20.02 17.25
N LYS A 136 18.82 20.23 18.31
CA LYS A 136 18.45 19.84 19.68
C LYS A 136 17.13 20.48 20.16
N PHE A 137 16.87 21.73 19.79
CA PHE A 137 15.64 22.44 20.17
C PHE A 137 14.44 22.14 19.25
N ASN A 138 14.69 21.63 18.04
CA ASN A 138 13.66 21.43 17.01
C ASN A 138 13.51 19.97 16.59
N SER A 139 14.07 19.03 17.35
CA SER A 139 13.98 17.60 17.08
C SER A 139 13.65 16.83 18.34
N ASN A 140 12.49 16.19 18.36
CA ASN A 140 12.20 15.12 19.29
C ASN A 140 12.63 13.79 18.70
N ILE A 141 13.67 13.19 19.28
CA ILE A 141 14.20 11.87 18.90
C ILE A 141 13.85 10.78 19.92
N VAL A 142 13.18 11.14 21.02
CA VAL A 142 12.82 10.18 22.08
C VAL A 142 11.39 9.71 21.80
N PRO A 143 11.21 8.41 21.45
CA PRO A 143 9.89 7.87 21.17
C PRO A 143 8.96 8.02 22.36
N PHE A 144 7.71 8.36 22.05
CA PHE A 144 6.59 8.59 22.94
C PHE A 144 6.79 9.72 23.94
N LYS A 145 7.84 10.55 23.82
CA LYS A 145 8.10 11.63 24.78
C LYS A 145 6.95 12.63 24.80
N ASN A 146 6.53 13.08 23.61
CA ASN A 146 5.44 14.05 23.49
C ASN A 146 4.12 13.38 23.86
N THR A 147 3.90 12.15 23.37
CA THR A 147 2.72 11.33 23.71
C THR A 147 2.55 11.14 25.23
N ILE A 148 3.61 10.80 25.96
CA ILE A 148 3.59 10.62 27.42
C ILE A 148 3.36 11.97 28.11
N ALA A 149 4.03 13.05 27.68
CA ALA A 149 3.83 14.38 28.23
C ALA A 149 2.37 14.86 28.10
N TYR A 150 1.68 14.49 27.01
CA TYR A 150 0.26 14.74 26.84
C TYR A 150 -0.60 13.92 27.82
N LEU A 151 -0.32 12.62 27.97
CA LEU A 151 -1.07 11.74 28.88
C LEU A 151 -0.89 12.11 30.36
N THR A 152 0.29 12.62 30.75
CA THR A 152 0.58 13.02 32.12
C THR A 152 0.10 14.42 32.47
N GLY A 153 -0.52 15.14 31.52
CA GLY A 153 -1.11 16.47 31.75
C GLY A 153 -0.08 17.58 32.06
N THR A 154 1.19 17.38 31.70
CA THR A 154 2.27 18.36 32.00
C THR A 154 2.18 19.63 31.17
N HIS A 155 1.38 19.61 30.09
CA HIS A 155 0.98 20.80 29.35
C HIS A 155 -0.55 20.87 29.33
N HIS A 156 -1.13 22.01 29.73
CA HIS A 156 -2.56 22.30 29.55
C HIS A 156 -2.89 22.49 28.06
N VAL A 157 -2.74 21.42 27.27
CA VAL A 157 -3.10 21.39 25.85
C VAL A 157 -4.50 20.82 25.77
N ASN A 158 -5.37 21.48 25.00
CA ASN A 158 -6.73 21.00 24.78
C ASN A 158 -6.69 19.57 24.23
N MET A 159 -7.48 18.67 24.83
CA MET A 159 -7.60 17.26 24.40
C MET A 159 -7.93 17.15 22.91
N ASP A 160 -8.71 18.09 22.37
CA ASP A 160 -9.06 18.14 20.95
C ASP A 160 -7.85 18.32 20.04
N ILE A 161 -6.84 19.09 20.48
CA ILE A 161 -5.60 19.32 19.71
C ILE A 161 -4.74 18.07 19.72
N ILE A 162 -4.66 17.38 20.87
CA ILE A 162 -3.89 16.15 21.03
C ILE A 162 -4.50 15.03 20.18
N ILE A 163 -5.81 14.85 20.25
CA ILE A 163 -6.54 13.86 19.46
C ILE A 163 -6.42 14.17 17.97
N SER A 164 -6.57 15.44 17.58
CA SER A 164 -6.43 15.86 16.18
C SER A 164 -5.02 15.62 15.63
N ASN A 165 -3.97 15.93 16.39
CA ASN A 165 -2.60 15.70 15.95
C ASN A 165 -2.27 14.20 15.85
N THR A 166 -2.64 13.40 16.87
CA THR A 166 -2.35 11.97 16.90
C THR A 166 -3.14 11.19 15.86
N LEU A 167 -4.47 11.39 15.78
CA LEU A 167 -5.30 10.76 14.77
C LEU A 167 -5.02 11.30 13.37
N GLY A 168 -4.72 12.59 13.23
CA GLY A 168 -4.37 13.21 11.95
C GLY A 168 -3.18 12.54 11.29
N ASN A 169 -2.11 12.28 12.05
CA ASN A 169 -0.92 11.58 11.56
C ASN A 169 -1.22 10.12 11.18
N ILE A 170 -2.04 9.41 11.96
CA ILE A 170 -2.47 8.06 11.58
C ILE A 170 -3.29 8.08 10.28
N LEU A 171 -4.29 8.96 10.19
CA LEU A 171 -5.22 9.01 9.07
C LEU A 171 -4.56 9.44 7.77
N ILE A 172 -3.59 10.35 7.81
CA ILE A 172 -2.94 10.85 6.60
C ILE A 172 -2.10 9.77 5.91
N PHE A 173 -1.49 8.84 6.66
CA PHE A 173 -0.71 7.73 6.11
C PHE A 173 -1.50 6.42 5.91
N LEU A 174 -2.76 6.38 6.34
CA LEU A 174 -3.61 5.20 6.13
C LEU A 174 -3.77 4.84 4.65
N PRO A 175 -4.11 5.77 3.74
CA PRO A 175 -4.25 5.43 2.32
C PRO A 175 -2.92 4.99 1.69
N LEU A 176 -1.76 5.47 2.17
CA LEU A 176 -0.46 4.99 1.70
C LEU A 176 -0.30 3.47 1.91
N GLY A 177 -0.77 2.96 3.05
CA GLY A 177 -0.76 1.52 3.36
C GLY A 177 -1.61 0.67 2.42
N ILE A 178 -2.65 1.28 1.84
CA ILE A 178 -3.53 0.67 0.82
C ILE A 178 -2.88 0.77 -0.56
N PHE A 179 -2.38 1.95 -0.93
CA PHE A 179 -1.85 2.21 -2.28
C PHE A 179 -0.53 1.48 -2.55
N LEU A 180 0.38 1.38 -1.58
CA LEU A 180 1.69 0.74 -1.79
C LEU A 180 1.59 -0.70 -2.36
N PRO A 181 0.84 -1.63 -1.75
CA PRO A 181 0.68 -2.99 -2.29
C PRO A 181 -0.23 -3.06 -3.54
N LEU A 182 -1.08 -2.06 -3.78
CA LEU A 182 -1.90 -2.00 -5.00
C LEU A 182 -1.11 -1.53 -6.22
N LEU A 183 -0.21 -0.56 -6.05
CA LEU A 183 0.56 0.04 -7.13
C LEU A 183 1.86 -0.69 -7.42
N PHE A 184 2.44 -1.35 -6.42
CA PHE A 184 3.73 -2.02 -6.58
C PHE A 184 3.72 -3.40 -5.95
N LYS A 185 3.86 -4.44 -6.78
CA LYS A 185 4.00 -5.84 -6.34
C LYS A 185 5.12 -6.02 -5.32
N LYS A 186 6.20 -5.24 -5.43
CA LYS A 186 7.32 -5.32 -4.48
C LYS A 186 6.88 -5.03 -3.04
N TYR A 187 5.82 -4.25 -2.82
CA TYR A 187 5.29 -3.90 -1.48
C TYR A 187 4.11 -4.79 -1.05
N SER A 188 3.92 -5.96 -1.66
CA SER A 188 2.93 -6.95 -1.22
C SER A 188 3.18 -7.48 0.20
N LYS A 189 4.45 -7.45 0.66
CA LYS A 189 4.88 -7.91 1.98
C LYS A 189 4.71 -6.81 3.04
N PHE A 190 4.12 -7.18 4.18
CA PHE A 190 3.92 -6.31 5.34
C PHE A 190 5.16 -5.52 5.76
N THR A 191 6.31 -6.20 5.88
CA THR A 191 7.58 -5.57 6.29
C THR A 191 8.04 -4.47 5.33
N LYS A 192 7.80 -4.64 4.03
CA LYS A 192 8.20 -3.66 3.04
C LYS A 192 7.30 -2.43 3.05
N VAL A 193 6.01 -2.59 3.38
CA VAL A 193 5.11 -1.45 3.59
C VAL A 193 5.57 -0.63 4.79
N ILE A 194 5.92 -1.28 5.91
CA ILE A 194 6.45 -0.60 7.11
C ILE A 194 7.72 0.17 6.79
N VAL A 195 8.69 -0.46 6.11
CA VAL A 195 9.96 0.21 5.78
C VAL A 195 9.72 1.40 4.84
N ALA A 196 8.87 1.23 3.82
CA ALA A 196 8.57 2.32 2.89
C ALA A 196 7.86 3.49 3.58
N SER A 197 6.84 3.22 4.40
CA SER A 197 6.13 4.28 5.13
C SER A 197 7.04 4.98 6.14
N ALA A 198 7.91 4.25 6.83
CA ALA A 198 8.89 4.82 7.75
C ALA A 198 9.88 5.74 7.02
N VAL A 199 10.44 5.30 5.90
CA VAL A 199 11.39 6.11 5.10
C VAL A 199 10.71 7.36 4.54
N ILE A 200 9.49 7.23 4.00
CA ILE A 200 8.73 8.36 3.46
C ILE A 200 8.42 9.37 4.57
N SER A 201 7.86 8.91 5.69
CA SER A 201 7.50 9.77 6.82
C SER A 201 8.72 10.47 7.42
N PHE A 202 9.80 9.72 7.67
CA PHE A 202 11.07 10.30 8.14
C PHE A 202 11.61 11.36 7.17
N SER A 203 11.53 11.11 5.85
CA SER A 203 11.96 12.10 4.85
C SER A 203 11.13 13.38 4.90
N ILE A 204 9.83 13.29 5.17
CA ILE A 204 8.95 14.45 5.33
C ILE A 204 9.33 15.25 6.58
N GLU A 205 9.55 14.59 7.72
CA GLU A 205 10.01 15.26 8.95
C GLU A 205 11.35 15.97 8.75
N VAL A 206 12.31 15.32 8.07
CA VAL A 206 13.59 15.92 7.71
C VAL A 206 13.41 17.13 6.79
N LEU A 207 12.52 17.04 5.79
CA LEU A 207 12.23 18.18 4.92
C LEU A 207 11.61 19.34 5.69
N GLN A 208 10.72 19.07 6.65
CA GLN A 208 10.08 20.11 7.45
C GLN A 208 11.08 20.90 8.28
N ILE A 209 12.05 20.23 8.93
CA ILE A 209 13.09 20.92 9.69
C ILE A 209 14.10 21.64 8.78
N VAL A 210 14.52 21.03 7.67
CA VAL A 210 15.46 21.65 6.71
C VAL A 210 14.85 22.91 6.08
N LEU A 211 13.57 22.83 5.70
CA LEU A 211 12.83 23.97 5.18
C LEU A 211 12.40 24.95 6.27
N LYS A 212 12.64 24.66 7.55
CA LYS A 212 12.22 25.47 8.72
C LYS A 212 10.71 25.75 8.70
N ILE A 213 9.91 24.75 8.37
CA ILE A 213 8.44 24.79 8.35
C ILE A 213 7.81 23.76 9.29
N GLY A 214 8.63 23.11 10.13
CA GLY A 214 8.19 22.21 11.19
C GLY A 214 9.37 21.77 12.04
N GLN A 215 9.05 21.15 13.16
CA GLN A 215 10.02 20.44 14.00
C GLN A 215 10.02 18.97 13.60
N PHE A 216 11.14 18.30 13.78
CA PHE A 216 11.21 16.86 13.60
C PHE A 216 10.62 16.17 14.84
N ASP A 217 9.65 15.28 14.66
CA ASP A 217 9.12 14.46 15.74
C ASP A 217 9.10 12.97 15.37
N ILE A 218 9.83 12.15 16.14
CA ILE A 218 9.83 10.70 15.96
C ILE A 218 8.46 10.08 16.25
N ASP A 219 7.65 10.69 17.12
CA ASP A 219 6.29 10.21 17.43
C ASP A 219 5.40 10.29 16.16
N ASP A 220 5.55 11.35 15.37
CA ASP A 220 4.82 11.54 14.13
C ASP A 220 5.20 10.48 13.09
N VAL A 221 6.49 10.12 12.99
CA VAL A 221 6.94 9.01 12.14
C VAL A 221 6.29 7.69 12.56
N ILE A 222 6.27 7.40 13.86
CA ILE A 222 5.68 6.18 14.40
C ILE A 222 4.18 6.14 14.11
N LEU A 223 3.46 7.23 14.34
CA LEU A 223 2.01 7.33 14.09
C LEU A 223 1.68 7.16 12.60
N ASN A 224 2.47 7.78 11.71
CA ASN A 224 2.33 7.61 10.27
C ASN A 224 2.54 6.14 9.85
N VAL A 225 3.55 5.46 10.40
CA VAL A 225 3.78 4.03 10.16
C VAL A 225 2.60 3.18 10.65
N ILE A 226 2.04 3.48 11.83
CA ILE A 226 0.84 2.83 12.36
C ILE A 226 -0.35 3.03 11.42
N GLY A 227 -0.54 4.25 10.90
CA GLY A 227 -1.54 4.55 9.87
C GLY A 227 -1.41 3.64 8.65
N SER A 228 -0.21 3.55 8.08
CA SER A 228 0.04 2.65 6.94
C SER A 228 -0.15 1.16 7.27
N ILE A 229 0.16 0.73 8.49
CA ILE A 229 -0.13 -0.65 8.95
C ILE A 229 -1.64 -0.90 8.93
N ILE A 230 -2.43 0.01 9.49
CA ILE A 230 -3.90 -0.09 9.50
C ILE A 230 -4.43 -0.15 8.06
N GLY A 231 -3.97 0.73 7.18
CA GLY A 231 -4.35 0.73 5.77
C GLY A 231 -4.05 -0.59 5.06
N TYR A 232 -2.86 -1.15 5.27
CA TYR A 232 -2.48 -2.45 4.70
C TYR A 232 -3.37 -3.60 5.20
N LEU A 233 -3.66 -3.63 6.51
CA LEU A 233 -4.53 -4.64 7.10
C LEU A 233 -5.97 -4.52 6.59
N LEU A 234 -6.49 -3.31 6.43
CA LEU A 234 -7.80 -3.06 5.82
C LEU A 234 -7.86 -3.59 4.39
N LEU A 235 -6.83 -3.33 3.57
CA LEU A 235 -6.78 -3.89 2.21
C LEU A 235 -6.79 -5.43 2.23
N LYS A 236 -5.99 -6.04 3.10
CA LYS A 236 -5.93 -7.50 3.22
C LYS A 236 -7.28 -8.09 3.67
N MET A 237 -7.93 -7.44 4.63
CA MET A 237 -9.26 -7.83 5.11
C MET A 237 -10.30 -7.74 3.98
N ILE A 238 -10.34 -6.63 3.24
CA ILE A 238 -11.24 -6.45 2.09
C ILE A 238 -11.00 -7.55 1.05
N LYS A 239 -9.74 -7.81 0.66
CA LYS A 239 -9.41 -8.90 -0.27
C LYS A 239 -9.88 -10.27 0.25
N SER A 240 -9.65 -10.56 1.53
CA SER A 240 -10.08 -11.83 2.14
C SER A 240 -11.60 -12.00 2.16
N VAL A 241 -12.34 -10.93 2.49
CA VAL A 241 -13.81 -10.95 2.50
C VAL A 241 -14.35 -11.17 1.09
N ILE A 242 -13.78 -10.51 0.08
CA ILE A 242 -14.16 -10.71 -1.32
C ILE A 242 -13.93 -12.16 -1.77
N ILE A 243 -12.78 -12.75 -1.43
CA ILE A 243 -12.47 -14.16 -1.75
C ILE A 243 -13.47 -15.10 -1.08
N PHE A 244 -13.80 -14.85 0.19
CA PHE A 244 -14.76 -15.65 0.94
C PHE A 244 -16.17 -15.61 0.32
N TYR A 245 -16.68 -14.42 -0.01
CA TYR A 245 -17.98 -14.26 -0.69
C TYR A 245 -18.01 -14.97 -2.05
N ARG A 246 -16.89 -14.95 -2.79
CA ARG A 246 -16.78 -15.66 -4.08
C ARG A 246 -16.90 -17.17 -3.91
N LYS A 247 -16.25 -17.73 -2.89
CA LYS A 247 -16.33 -19.17 -2.59
C LYS A 247 -17.78 -19.61 -2.36
N LEU A 248 -18.54 -18.82 -1.60
CA LEU A 248 -19.97 -19.07 -1.35
C LEU A 248 -20.83 -19.01 -2.62
N GLN A 249 -20.54 -18.09 -3.55
CA GLN A 249 -21.29 -18.00 -4.81
C GLN A 249 -21.07 -19.21 -5.72
N ILE A 250 -19.83 -19.71 -5.81
CA ILE A 250 -19.49 -20.88 -6.62
C ILE A 250 -20.17 -22.13 -6.06
N GLU A 251 -20.07 -22.37 -4.75
CA GLU A 251 -20.72 -23.51 -4.08
C GLU A 251 -22.25 -23.48 -4.26
N SER A 252 -22.87 -22.30 -4.33
CA SER A 252 -24.32 -22.18 -4.56
C SER A 252 -24.78 -22.49 -6.00
N HIS A 253 -23.90 -22.33 -7.00
CA HIS A 253 -24.20 -22.65 -8.40
C HIS A 253 -23.95 -24.12 -8.75
N GLU A 254 -23.09 -24.82 -8.02
CA GLU A 254 -22.85 -26.27 -8.20
C GLU A 254 -23.95 -27.16 -7.61
N ILE A 255 -24.83 -26.61 -6.77
CA ILE A 255 -25.92 -27.34 -6.11
C ILE A 255 -27.25 -27.24 -6.89
N GLN A 256 -27.32 -26.44 -7.96
CA GLN A 256 -28.47 -26.30 -8.86
C GLN A 256 -28.28 -27.08 -10.16
#